data_AF-A0A0S8KG10-F1
#
_entry.id   AF-A0A0S8KG10-F1
#
_cell.length_a   1.000
_cell.length_b   1.000
_cell.length_c   1.000
_cell.angle_alpha   90.00
_cell.angle_beta   90.00
_cell.angle_gamma   90.00
#
_symmetry.space_group_name_H-M   'P 1'
#
loop_
_entity.id
_entity.type
_entity.pdbx_description
1 polymer ?
#
loop_
_entity_poly.entity_id
_entity_poly.type
_entity_poly.pdbx_seq_one_letter_code
_entity_poly.pdbx_strand_id
1 'polypeptide(L)'
;MSRIQLLRQHLPNLLTLCNLALGFLSVIMALENHLRFASWLILLAALLDFLDGFAAKLLEAISEFGKQLDSLADIISFGMAPAAIAYKLMEYALKNELPFTGLSGAGLAA
;
A
#
# COMPACT_ATOMS: atom_id res chain seq x y z
N MET A 1 27.62 -16.68 20.41
CA MET A 1 26.79 -15.59 19.84
C MET A 1 25.33 -15.98 20.00
N SER A 2 24.60 -15.32 20.91
CA SER A 2 23.29 -15.77 21.38
C SER A 2 22.19 -15.47 20.36
N ARG A 3 21.40 -16.51 20.00
CA ARG A 3 20.27 -16.53 19.05
C ARG A 3 19.25 -15.39 19.20
N ILE A 4 19.23 -14.73 20.35
CA ILE A 4 18.34 -13.62 20.72
C ILE A 4 18.68 -12.33 19.93
N GLN A 5 19.96 -12.11 19.56
CA GLN A 5 20.35 -10.93 18.76
C GLN A 5 19.92 -11.02 17.29
N LEU A 6 19.82 -12.23 16.73
CA LEU A 6 19.37 -12.49 15.36
C LEU A 6 17.88 -12.15 15.17
N LEU A 7 17.03 -12.48 16.15
CA LEU A 7 15.59 -12.16 16.12
C LEU A 7 15.31 -10.65 16.20
N ARG A 8 16.14 -9.90 16.94
CA ARG A 8 16.00 -8.44 17.08
C ARG A 8 16.33 -7.68 15.80
N GLN A 9 17.18 -8.24 14.92
CA GLN A 9 17.55 -7.63 13.64
C GLN A 9 16.54 -7.91 12.51
N HIS A 10 15.76 -8.99 12.60
CA HIS A 10 14.74 -9.33 11.58
C HIS A 10 13.36 -8.75 11.85
N LEU A 11 13.11 -8.30 13.09
CA LEU A 11 11.87 -7.66 13.48
C LEU A 11 11.52 -6.45 12.60
N PRO A 12 12.42 -5.48 12.38
CA PRO A 12 12.16 -4.34 11.51
C PRO A 12 11.83 -4.76 10.08
N ASN A 13 12.61 -5.68 9.49
CA ASN A 13 12.38 -6.15 8.12
C ASN A 13 11.03 -6.84 7.91
N LEU A 14 10.57 -7.63 8.88
CA LEU A 14 9.25 -8.29 8.82
C LEU A 14 8.12 -7.28 8.82
N LEU A 15 8.31 -6.24 9.61
CA LEU A 15 7.39 -5.13 9.79
C LEU A 15 7.35 -4.30 8.49
N THR A 16 8.49 -3.96 7.88
CA THR A 16 8.56 -3.26 6.60
C THR A 16 7.94 -4.08 5.47
N LEU A 17 8.12 -5.41 5.50
CA LEU A 17 7.48 -6.32 4.55
C LEU A 17 5.96 -6.35 4.72
N CYS A 18 5.46 -6.31 5.96
CA CYS A 18 4.02 -6.20 6.24
C CYS A 18 3.49 -4.86 5.73
N ASN A 19 4.22 -3.77 5.92
CA ASN A 19 3.85 -2.48 5.37
C ASN A 19 3.76 -2.53 3.84
N LEU A 20 4.80 -3.03 3.18
CA LEU A 20 4.85 -3.20 1.72
C LEU A 20 3.65 -4.02 1.21
N ALA A 21 3.32 -5.12 1.89
CA ALA A 21 2.18 -5.96 1.55
C ALA A 21 0.84 -5.23 1.69
N LEU A 22 0.66 -4.42 2.75
CA LEU A 22 -0.54 -3.60 2.95
C LEU A 22 -0.66 -2.48 1.91
N GLY A 23 0.47 -1.83 1.57
CA GLY A 23 0.52 -0.84 0.48
C GLY A 23 0.12 -1.45 -0.86
N PHE A 24 0.62 -2.64 -1.18
CA PHE A 24 0.25 -3.36 -2.41
C PHE A 24 -1.22 -3.79 -2.40
N LEU A 25 -1.72 -4.29 -1.25
CA LEU A 25 -3.13 -4.64 -1.11
C LEU A 25 -4.04 -3.42 -1.28
N SER A 26 -3.63 -2.25 -0.78
CA SER A 26 -4.34 -0.99 -1.02
C SER A 26 -4.46 -0.67 -2.51
N VAL A 27 -3.40 -0.87 -3.30
CA VAL A 27 -3.44 -0.70 -4.76
C VAL A 27 -4.48 -1.63 -5.39
N ILE A 28 -4.47 -2.92 -5.03
CA ILE A 28 -5.42 -3.91 -5.55
C ILE A 28 -6.85 -3.51 -5.21
N MET A 29 -7.12 -3.16 -3.95
CA MET A 29 -8.45 -2.73 -3.51
C MET A 29 -8.91 -1.45 -4.21
N ALA A 30 -7.99 -0.52 -4.50
CA ALA A 30 -8.32 0.66 -5.30
C ALA A 30 -8.77 0.24 -6.70
N LEU A 31 -8.01 -0.67 -7.35
CA LEU A 31 -8.33 -1.18 -8.69
C LEU A 31 -9.64 -1.97 -8.77
N GLU A 32 -10.04 -2.64 -7.69
CA GLU A 32 -11.35 -3.32 -7.55
C GLU A 32 -12.52 -2.36 -7.27
N ASN A 33 -12.27 -1.04 -7.29
CA ASN A 33 -13.23 0.03 -6.99
C ASN A 33 -13.62 0.15 -5.50
N HIS A 34 -12.92 -0.55 -4.60
CA HIS A 34 -13.08 -0.43 -3.15
C HIS A 34 -12.25 0.73 -2.58
N LEU A 35 -12.47 1.95 -3.10
CA LEU A 35 -11.68 3.14 -2.78
C LEU A 35 -11.63 3.46 -1.28
N ARG A 36 -12.74 3.28 -0.55
CA ARG A 36 -12.78 3.50 0.91
C ARG A 36 -11.85 2.57 1.68
N PHE A 37 -11.83 1.29 1.31
CA PHE A 37 -10.94 0.30 1.95
C PHE A 37 -9.48 0.56 1.57
N ALA A 38 -9.21 0.90 0.31
CA ALA A 38 -7.88 1.30 -0.14
C ALA A 38 -7.34 2.49 0.66
N SER A 39 -8.12 3.56 0.84
CA SER A 39 -7.70 4.73 1.63
C SER A 39 -7.36 4.40 3.08
N TRP A 40 -8.09 3.49 3.73
CA TRP A 40 -7.76 3.04 5.08
C TRP A 40 -6.50 2.17 5.12
N LEU A 41 -6.34 1.26 4.16
CA LEU A 41 -5.17 0.39 4.07
C LEU A 41 -3.89 1.19 3.87
N ILE A 42 -3.90 2.23 3.03
CA ILE A 42 -2.71 3.06 2.82
C ILE A 42 -2.36 3.93 4.03
N LEU A 43 -3.36 4.44 4.76
CA LEU A 43 -3.11 5.17 6.00
C LEU A 43 -2.47 4.26 7.04
N LEU A 44 -2.93 3.01 7.12
CA LEU A 44 -2.41 2.02 8.06
C LEU A 44 -1.00 1.55 7.65
N ALA A 45 -0.77 1.40 6.35
CA ALA A 45 0.55 1.15 5.77
C ALA A 45 1.54 2.28 6.11
N ALA A 46 1.22 3.52 5.77
CA ALA A 46 2.07 4.68 6.06
C ALA A 46 2.39 4.84 7.57
N LEU A 47 1.45 4.47 8.45
CA LEU A 47 1.68 4.47 9.89
C LEU A 47 2.69 3.39 10.33
N LEU A 48 2.58 2.18 9.76
CA LEU A 48 3.51 1.07 10.01
C LEU A 48 4.92 1.39 9.49
N ASP A 49 5.04 2.01 8.31
CA ASP A 49 6.32 2.46 7.76
C ASP A 49 7.05 3.41 8.73
N PHE A 50 6.28 4.35 9.29
CA PHE A 50 6.82 5.32 10.24
C PHE A 50 7.29 4.64 11.54
N LEU A 51 6.57 3.62 12.00
CA LEU A 51 6.94 2.83 13.17
C LEU A 51 8.19 1.97 12.90
N ASP A 52 8.35 1.44 11.70
CA ASP A 52 9.47 0.57 11.32
C ASP A 52 10.76 1.33 11.11
N GLY A 53 10.67 2.50 10.48
CA GLY A 53 11.78 3.44 10.39
C GLY A 53 12.23 3.92 11.77
N PHE A 54 11.30 4.06 12.73
CA PHE A 54 11.64 4.42 14.11
C PHE A 54 12.27 3.25 14.88
N ALA A 55 11.71 2.04 14.73
CA ALA A 55 12.24 0.81 15.34
C ALA A 55 13.64 0.46 14.82
N ALA A 56 13.88 0.63 13.51
CA ALA A 56 15.18 0.40 12.87
C ALA A 56 16.25 1.39 13.39
N LYS A 57 15.88 2.66 13.63
CA LYS A 57 16.77 3.65 14.25
C LYS A 57 17.08 3.33 15.71
N LEU A 58 16.09 2.86 16.48
CA LEU A 58 16.26 2.58 17.90
C LEU A 58 17.10 1.31 18.18
N LEU A 59 17.14 0.37 17.24
CA LEU A 59 17.83 -0.91 17.38
C LEU A 59 19.28 -0.91 16.88
N GLU A 60 19.78 0.18 16.28
CA GLU A 60 21.09 0.28 15.60
C GLU A 60 21.36 -0.89 14.60
N ALA A 61 20.29 -1.57 14.18
CA ALA A 61 20.29 -2.76 13.36
C ALA A 61 19.83 -2.42 11.95
N ILE A 62 20.48 -1.43 11.34
CA ILE A 62 20.17 -1.00 9.98
C ILE A 62 20.93 -1.94 9.03
N SER A 63 20.25 -2.95 8.50
CA SER A 63 20.81 -3.77 7.42
C SER A 63 20.65 -3.05 6.07
N GLU A 64 21.64 -3.18 5.18
CA GLU A 64 21.58 -2.68 3.80
C GLU A 64 20.29 -3.13 3.07
N PHE A 65 19.87 -4.38 3.31
CA PHE A 65 18.65 -4.95 2.76
C PHE A 65 17.37 -4.27 3.29
N GLY A 66 17.31 -3.99 4.60
CA GLY A 66 16.19 -3.28 5.21
C GLY A 66 16.02 -1.87 4.66
N LYS A 67 17.14 -1.19 4.37
CA LYS A 67 17.14 0.14 3.75
C LYS A 67 16.57 0.14 2.33
N GLN A 68 16.85 -0.91 1.55
CA GLN A 68 16.24 -1.09 0.23
C GLN A 68 14.75 -1.41 0.33
N LEU A 69 14.33 -2.21 1.33
CA LEU A 69 12.92 -2.50 1.58
C LEU A 69 12.12 -1.25 1.94
N ASP A 70 12.67 -0.42 2.83
CA ASP A 70 12.10 0.87 3.25
C ASP A 70 11.86 1.77 2.02
N SER A 71 12.87 1.90 1.15
CA SER A 71 12.73 2.65 -0.11
C SER A 71 11.69 2.06 -1.07
N LEU A 72 11.50 0.74 -1.10
CA LEU A 72 10.43 0.11 -1.89
C LEU A 72 9.05 0.39 -1.29
N ALA A 73 8.93 0.33 0.04
CA ALA A 73 7.71 0.62 0.76
C ALA A 73 7.28 2.09 0.59
N ASP A 74 8.23 3.02 0.63
CA ASP A 74 8.04 4.44 0.32
C ASP A 74 7.46 4.64 -1.09
N ILE A 75 8.02 3.97 -2.10
CA ILE A 75 7.56 4.09 -3.49
C ILE A 75 6.11 3.59 -3.65
N ILE A 76 5.74 2.49 -2.98
CA ILE A 76 4.37 1.97 -3.05
C ILE A 76 3.40 2.90 -2.31
N SER A 77 3.77 3.34 -1.10
CA SER A 77 2.91 4.12 -0.20
C SER A 77 2.74 5.57 -0.66
N PHE A 78 3.79 6.22 -1.17
CA PHE A 78 3.71 7.60 -1.64
C PHE A 78 3.54 7.75 -3.15
N GLY A 79 3.87 6.72 -3.93
CA GLY A 79 3.77 6.77 -5.39
C GLY A 79 2.60 5.95 -5.93
N MET A 80 2.70 4.62 -5.83
CA MET A 80 1.84 3.69 -6.56
C MET A 80 0.38 3.74 -6.11
N ALA A 81 0.14 3.74 -4.81
CA ALA A 81 -1.21 3.67 -4.28
C ALA A 81 -2.00 5.00 -4.38
N PRO A 82 -1.42 6.19 -4.15
CA PRO A 82 -2.07 7.45 -4.49
C PRO A 82 -2.38 7.55 -6.00
N ALA A 83 -1.47 7.09 -6.86
CA ALA A 83 -1.69 7.06 -8.30
C ALA A 83 -2.86 6.14 -8.70
N ALA A 84 -2.97 4.95 -8.09
CA ALA A 84 -4.07 4.03 -8.34
C ALA A 84 -5.44 4.61 -7.91
N ILE A 85 -5.49 5.27 -6.76
CA ILE A 85 -6.69 5.96 -6.28
C ILE A 85 -7.09 7.10 -7.25
N ALA A 86 -6.12 7.92 -7.67
CA ALA A 86 -6.37 9.01 -8.61
C ALA A 86 -6.85 8.51 -9.98
N TYR A 87 -6.23 7.45 -10.51
CA TYR A 87 -6.64 6.80 -11.76
C TYR A 87 -8.11 6.36 -11.70
N LYS A 88 -8.51 5.73 -10.60
CA LYS A 88 -9.90 5.29 -10.41
C LYS A 88 -10.87 6.43 -10.21
N LEU A 89 -10.48 7.48 -9.50
CA LEU A 89 -11.31 8.68 -9.36
C LEU A 89 -11.56 9.34 -10.72
N MET A 90 -10.53 9.41 -11.58
CA MET A 90 -10.62 9.93 -12.93
C MET A 90 -11.48 9.02 -13.84
N GLU A 91 -11.37 7.70 -13.72
CA GLU A 91 -12.25 6.74 -14.41
C GLU A 91 -13.73 6.97 -14.04
N TYR A 92 -14.02 7.16 -12.74
CA TYR A 92 -15.37 7.48 -12.26
C TYR A 92 -15.87 8.81 -12.82
N ALA A 93 -15.04 9.86 -12.82
CA ALA A 93 -15.40 11.16 -13.36
C ALA A 93 -15.72 11.09 -14.87
N LEU A 94 -14.88 10.39 -15.65
CA LEU A 94 -15.09 10.22 -17.08
C LEU A 94 -16.37 9.43 -17.39
N LYS A 95 -16.67 8.38 -16.62
CA LYS A 95 -17.92 7.63 -16.73
C LYS A 95 -19.15 8.47 -16.42
N ASN A 96 -19.04 9.43 -15.49
CA ASN A 96 -20.16 10.29 -15.11
C ASN A 96 -20.45 11.39 -16.16
N GLU A 97 -19.44 11.82 -16.93
CA GLU A 97 -19.61 12.86 -17.96
C GLU A 97 -19.91 12.33 -19.36
N LEU A 98 -19.78 11.01 -19.62
CA LEU A 98 -20.13 10.41 -20.90
C LEU A 98 -21.57 9.86 -20.90
N PRO A 99 -22.53 10.49 -21.63
CA PRO A 99 -23.93 10.03 -21.73
C PRO A 99 -24.11 8.77 -22.60
N PHE A 100 -23.11 7.90 -22.71
CA PHE A 100 -23.10 6.76 -23.65
C PHE A 100 -23.03 5.37 -22.99
N THR A 101 -23.49 5.23 -21.74
CA THR A 101 -23.68 3.93 -21.08
C THR A 101 -25.14 3.56 -20.87
N GLY A 102 -26.04 3.99 -21.76
CA GLY A 102 -27.41 3.48 -21.86
C GLY A 102 -27.54 2.09 -22.50
N LEU A 103 -26.45 1.41 -22.89
CA LEU A 103 -26.51 0.17 -23.70
C LEU A 103 -25.66 -1.02 -23.20
N SER A 104 -25.02 -0.96 -22.03
CA SER A 104 -24.24 -2.10 -21.51
C SER A 104 -24.74 -2.71 -20.20
N GLY A 105 -25.75 -2.12 -19.53
CA GLY A 105 -26.20 -2.57 -18.20
C GLY A 105 -27.66 -3.03 -18.11
N ALA A 106 -28.49 -2.80 -19.14
CA ALA A 106 -29.93 -3.07 -19.07
C ALA A 106 -30.34 -4.44 -19.67
N GLY A 107 -29.39 -5.31 -20.07
CA GLY A 107 -29.68 -6.53 -20.84
C GLY A 107 -29.30 -7.86 -20.19
N LEU A 108 -28.82 -7.91 -18.95
CA LEU A 108 -28.39 -9.16 -18.29
C LEU A 108 -29.00 -9.38 -16.88
N ALA A 109 -30.03 -8.61 -16.52
CA ALA A 109 -30.74 -8.76 -15.24
C ALA A 109 -32.27 -8.63 -15.39
N ALA A 110 -32.85 -9.12 -16.49
CA ALA A 110 -34.29 -9.32 -16.66
C ALA A 110 -34.55 -10.60 -17.47
#